data_AF-R1G5W1-F1
#
_entry.id   AF-R1G5W1-F1
#
_cell.length_a   1.000
_cell.length_b   1.000
_cell.length_c   1.000
_cell.angle_alpha   90.00
_cell.angle_beta   90.00
_cell.angle_gamma   90.00
#
_symmetry.space_group_name_H-M   'P 1'
#
loop_
_entity.id
_entity.type
_entity.pdbx_description
1 polymer ?
#
loop_
_entity_poly.entity_id
_entity_poly.type
_entity_poly.pdbx_seq_one_letter_code
_entity_poly.pdbx_strand_id
1 'polypeptide(L)'
;MSPPAAKNPRVGVGAFVLNDKGQFIIGQRKGSHGSGTWALPGGHLEFGETFEACAARETLEETGLETSDVRFFTATNNIMTDDDAHYVTIFMTAKISGEKTEPELLEPEKCEKWVWISWEELGGWAEKCSAGQSDAPKLFLPLLDLFAHRPGLSPVQNL
;
A
#
# COMPACT_ATOMS: atom_id res chain seq x y z
N MET A 1 24.52 10.69 30.85
CA MET A 1 24.00 9.86 29.75
C MET A 1 23.06 10.71 28.93
N SER A 2 23.28 10.81 27.62
CA SER A 2 22.30 11.46 26.73
C SER A 2 21.02 10.61 26.72
N PRO A 3 19.82 11.20 26.66
CA PRO A 3 18.60 10.43 26.50
C PRO A 3 18.70 9.57 25.23
N PRO A 4 18.10 8.37 25.20
CA PRO A 4 18.00 7.60 23.97
C PRO A 4 17.39 8.48 22.88
N ALA A 5 17.91 8.36 21.65
CA ALA A 5 17.39 9.12 20.52
C ALA A 5 15.87 8.89 20.42
N ALA A 6 15.11 9.98 20.30
CA ALA A 6 13.67 9.89 20.13
C ALA A 6 13.36 9.05 18.88
N LYS A 7 12.53 8.01 19.03
CA LYS A 7 11.99 7.27 17.89
C LYS A 7 10.96 8.14 17.19
N ASN A 8 11.32 8.67 16.02
CA ASN A 8 10.41 9.47 15.21
C ASN A 8 9.61 8.56 14.26
N PRO A 9 8.34 8.89 13.97
CA PRO A 9 7.58 8.21 12.92
C PRO A 9 8.31 8.31 11.57
N ARG A 10 8.25 7.24 10.78
CA ARG A 10 8.73 7.20 9.39
C ARG A 10 7.60 7.56 8.44
N VAL A 11 7.94 7.93 7.20
CA VAL A 11 6.95 8.18 6.14
C VAL A 11 7.05 7.06 5.10
N GLY A 12 5.92 6.41 4.84
CA GLY A 12 5.75 5.45 3.76
C GLY A 12 4.74 5.95 2.74
N VAL A 13 4.86 5.51 1.50
CA VAL A 13 3.92 5.82 0.41
C VAL A 13 3.41 4.51 -0.17
N GLY A 14 2.09 4.37 -0.34
CA GLY A 14 1.46 3.24 -1.02
C GLY A 14 0.53 3.72 -2.13
N ALA A 15 0.51 3.03 -3.27
CA ALA A 15 -0.22 3.47 -4.45
C ALA A 15 -1.37 2.52 -4.84
N PHE A 16 -2.59 3.06 -4.96
CA PHE A 16 -3.68 2.42 -5.68
C PHE A 16 -3.46 2.61 -7.18
N VAL A 17 -2.78 1.67 -7.82
CA VAL A 17 -2.51 1.68 -9.26
C VAL A 17 -3.71 1.07 -9.99
N LEU A 18 -4.55 1.94 -10.57
CA LEU A 18 -5.86 1.61 -11.12
C LEU A 18 -5.80 1.27 -12.61
N ASN A 19 -6.46 0.19 -13.00
CA ASN A 19 -6.76 -0.12 -14.40
C ASN A 19 -8.12 0.46 -14.84
N ASP A 20 -8.41 0.37 -16.14
CA ASP A 20 -9.66 0.87 -16.75
C ASP A 20 -10.93 0.17 -16.24
N LYS A 21 -10.79 -0.95 -15.52
CA LYS A 21 -11.90 -1.70 -14.92
C LYS A 21 -12.18 -1.25 -13.47
N GLY A 22 -11.48 -0.24 -12.96
CA GLY A 22 -11.62 0.20 -11.57
C GLY A 22 -11.04 -0.77 -10.54
N GLN A 23 -10.14 -1.66 -10.98
CA GLN A 23 -9.38 -2.54 -10.10
C GLN A 23 -8.00 -1.94 -9.86
N PHE A 24 -7.35 -2.36 -8.78
CA PHE A 24 -5.96 -2.01 -8.48
C PHE A 24 -5.15 -3.23 -8.07
N ILE A 25 -3.84 -3.14 -8.24
CA ILE A 25 -2.93 -4.20 -7.81
C ILE A 25 -2.70 -4.19 -6.30
N ILE A 26 -2.63 -5.38 -5.73
CA ILE A 26 -2.19 -5.63 -4.35
C ILE A 26 -1.24 -6.82 -4.32
N GLY A 27 -0.21 -6.75 -3.49
CA GLY A 27 0.85 -7.74 -3.38
C GLY A 27 0.84 -8.45 -2.04
N GLN A 28 1.11 -9.75 -2.03
CA GLN A 28 1.31 -10.50 -0.79
C GLN A 28 2.77 -10.39 -0.34
N ARG A 29 3.00 -9.70 0.77
CA ARG A 29 4.33 -9.44 1.33
C ARG A 29 5.03 -10.73 1.76
N LYS A 30 6.35 -10.76 1.59
CA LYS A 30 7.27 -11.82 1.98
C LYS A 30 8.45 -11.23 2.76
N GLY A 31 9.11 -12.03 3.59
CA GLY A 31 10.21 -11.56 4.44
C GLY A 31 9.76 -11.29 5.88
N SER A 32 10.35 -10.29 6.54
CA SER A 32 10.11 -10.04 7.98
C SER A 32 8.85 -9.22 8.24
N HIS A 33 8.89 -7.91 7.95
CA HIS A 33 7.89 -6.95 8.40
C HIS A 33 6.57 -7.09 7.64
N GLY A 34 5.49 -7.44 8.36
CA GLY A 34 4.18 -7.69 7.76
C GLY A 34 4.14 -8.90 6.82
N SER A 35 4.99 -9.91 7.03
CA SER A 35 5.01 -11.12 6.20
C SER A 35 3.64 -11.79 6.07
N GLY A 36 3.29 -12.20 4.87
CA GLY A 36 2.01 -12.86 4.57
C GLY A 36 0.80 -11.91 4.56
N THR A 37 1.00 -10.61 4.82
CA THR A 37 -0.05 -9.59 4.67
C THR A 37 -0.11 -9.05 3.25
N TRP A 38 -1.28 -8.53 2.86
CA TRP A 38 -1.51 -7.89 1.58
C TRP A 38 -1.31 -6.38 1.68
N ALA A 39 -0.55 -5.80 0.75
CA ALA A 39 -0.23 -4.38 0.70
C ALA A 39 -0.23 -3.84 -0.73
N LEU A 40 -0.41 -2.53 -0.87
CA LEU A 40 -0.20 -1.83 -2.14
C LEU A 40 1.28 -1.84 -2.51
N PRO A 41 1.64 -1.67 -3.80
CA PRO A 41 3.01 -1.30 -4.15
C PRO A 41 3.39 0.00 -3.44
N GLY A 42 4.63 0.06 -2.96
CA GLY A 42 5.07 1.21 -2.19
C GLY A 42 6.19 0.94 -1.17
N GLY A 43 6.82 2.01 -0.72
CA GLY A 43 7.97 1.95 0.16
C GLY A 43 8.21 3.23 0.94
N HIS A 44 9.46 3.46 1.34
CA HIS A 44 9.84 4.63 2.13
C HIS A 44 9.96 5.86 1.24
N LEU A 45 9.49 7.00 1.74
CA LEU A 45 9.75 8.28 1.10
C LEU A 45 11.22 8.65 1.26
N GLU A 46 11.90 8.91 0.14
CA GLU A 46 13.31 9.32 0.16
C GLU A 46 13.51 10.82 0.40
N PHE A 47 14.72 11.21 0.80
CA PHE A 47 15.03 12.61 1.09
C PHE A 47 14.93 13.48 -0.18
N GLY A 48 14.06 14.48 -0.15
CA GLY A 48 13.83 15.39 -1.29
C GLY A 48 12.86 14.85 -2.34
N GLU A 49 12.29 13.67 -2.12
CA GLU A 49 11.33 13.03 -3.03
C GLU A 49 9.90 13.57 -2.82
N THR A 50 9.12 13.72 -3.89
CA THR A 50 7.68 14.01 -3.80
C THR A 50 6.89 12.72 -3.58
N PHE A 51 5.66 12.81 -3.05
CA PHE A 51 4.84 11.62 -2.88
C PHE A 51 4.51 10.94 -4.21
N GLU A 52 4.30 11.74 -5.26
CA GLU A 52 4.05 11.27 -6.61
C GLU A 52 5.26 10.52 -7.19
N ALA A 53 6.48 11.04 -6.98
CA ALA A 53 7.70 10.41 -7.44
C ALA A 53 7.94 9.08 -6.71
N CYS A 54 7.75 9.05 -5.39
CA CYS A 54 7.87 7.83 -4.58
C CYS A 54 6.88 6.75 -5.04
N ALA A 55 5.60 7.10 -5.20
CA ALA A 55 4.58 6.16 -5.68
C ALA A 55 4.91 5.59 -7.08
N ALA A 56 5.37 6.44 -8.01
CA ALA A 56 5.72 6.02 -9.35
C ALA A 56 6.99 5.14 -9.37
N ARG A 57 8.02 5.52 -8.60
CA ARG A 57 9.28 4.77 -8.48
C ARG A 57 9.04 3.38 -7.91
N GLU A 58 8.41 3.29 -6.73
CA GLU A 58 8.15 2.00 -6.06
C GLU A 58 7.26 1.10 -6.92
N THR A 59 6.23 1.65 -7.57
CA THR A 59 5.41 0.86 -8.50
C THR A 59 6.24 0.29 -9.64
N LEU A 60 7.11 1.10 -10.26
CA LEU A 60 7.97 0.66 -11.35
C LEU A 60 8.98 -0.39 -10.89
N GLU A 61 9.64 -0.17 -9.75
CA GLU A 61 10.66 -1.05 -9.17
C GLU A 61 10.09 -2.41 -8.77
N GLU A 62 8.91 -2.45 -8.14
CA GLU A 62 8.33 -3.68 -7.61
C GLU A 62 7.53 -4.48 -8.64
N THR A 63 6.95 -3.80 -9.64
CA THR A 63 5.94 -4.39 -10.54
C THR A 63 6.24 -4.23 -12.03
N GLY A 64 7.14 -3.31 -12.40
CA GLY A 64 7.41 -2.96 -13.79
C GLY A 64 6.31 -2.16 -14.48
N LEU A 65 5.24 -1.78 -13.77
CA LEU A 65 4.17 -0.96 -14.31
C LEU A 65 4.58 0.52 -14.30
N GLU A 66 4.34 1.20 -15.41
CA GLU A 66 4.41 2.65 -15.46
C GLU A 66 3.09 3.25 -14.98
N THR A 67 3.16 4.47 -14.46
CA THR A 67 1.99 5.17 -13.93
C THR A 67 1.89 6.61 -14.41
N SER A 68 0.65 7.08 -14.50
CA SER A 68 0.28 8.46 -14.80
C SER A 68 -0.83 8.92 -13.87
N ASP A 69 -1.20 10.21 -13.94
CA ASP A 69 -2.27 10.78 -13.11
C ASP A 69 -2.10 10.49 -11.60
N VAL A 70 -0.85 10.48 -11.13
CA VAL A 70 -0.54 10.21 -9.72
C VAL A 70 -1.05 11.36 -8.86
N ARG A 71 -1.93 11.07 -7.91
CA ARG A 71 -2.62 12.07 -7.07
C ARG A 71 -2.68 11.61 -5.63
N PHE A 72 -2.58 12.56 -4.72
CA PHE A 72 -2.80 12.30 -3.30
C PHE A 72 -4.23 11.81 -3.06
N PHE A 73 -4.37 10.72 -2.30
CA PHE A 73 -5.65 10.17 -1.90
C PHE A 73 -5.98 10.51 -0.45
N THR A 74 -5.15 10.03 0.49
CA THR A 74 -5.30 10.31 1.92
C THR A 74 -4.03 9.90 2.68
N ALA A 75 -4.05 10.01 4.00
CA ALA A 75 -2.98 9.51 4.86
C ALA A 75 -3.54 8.89 6.15
N THR A 76 -2.83 7.92 6.70
CA THR A 76 -3.10 7.32 8.02
C THR A 76 -1.87 7.34 8.91
N ASN A 77 -2.10 7.22 10.21
CA ASN A 77 -1.07 7.17 11.24
C ASN A 77 -1.08 5.77 11.86
N ASN A 78 -0.05 4.96 11.59
CA ASN A 78 -0.02 3.53 11.85
C ASN A 78 1.02 3.20 12.92
N ILE A 79 0.56 2.67 14.05
CA ILE A 79 1.41 2.24 15.16
C ILE A 79 1.47 0.71 15.13
N MET A 80 2.58 0.16 14.67
CA MET A 80 2.82 -1.28 14.52
C MET A 80 3.58 -1.77 15.77
N THR A 81 2.82 -2.06 16.83
CA THR A 81 3.40 -2.43 18.14
C THR A 81 4.25 -3.69 18.07
N ASP A 82 3.82 -4.67 17.29
CA ASP A 82 4.49 -5.98 17.17
C ASP A 82 5.85 -5.87 16.49
N ASP A 83 6.03 -4.84 15.66
CA ASP A 83 7.25 -4.58 14.92
C ASP A 83 8.07 -3.40 15.47
N ASP A 84 7.67 -2.80 16.60
CA ASP A 84 8.30 -1.60 17.19
C ASP A 84 8.48 -0.46 16.16
N ALA A 85 7.47 -0.27 15.31
CA ALA A 85 7.48 0.68 14.20
C ALA A 85 6.28 1.63 14.24
N HIS A 86 6.52 2.87 13.79
CA HIS A 86 5.47 3.88 13.62
C HIS A 86 5.66 4.54 12.26
N TYR A 87 4.62 4.49 11.44
CA TYR A 87 4.57 5.16 10.14
C TYR A 87 3.43 6.16 10.04
N VAL A 88 3.68 7.25 9.33
CA VAL A 88 2.66 7.97 8.59
C VAL A 88 2.65 7.36 7.18
N THR A 89 1.55 6.75 6.78
CA THR A 89 1.41 6.19 5.43
C THR A 89 0.60 7.16 4.58
N ILE A 90 1.21 7.64 3.50
CA ILE A 90 0.56 8.41 2.45
C ILE A 90 0.00 7.43 1.42
N PHE A 91 -1.28 7.56 1.11
CA PHE A 91 -1.90 6.82 0.01
C PHE A 91 -2.02 7.71 -1.20
N MET A 92 -1.58 7.20 -2.33
CA MET A 92 -1.70 7.82 -3.64
C MET A 92 -2.66 7.00 -4.49
N THR A 93 -3.33 7.63 -5.45
CA THR A 93 -3.94 6.94 -6.60
C THR A 93 -3.07 7.18 -7.83
N ALA A 94 -3.02 6.22 -8.72
CA ALA A 94 -2.38 6.35 -10.02
C ALA A 94 -3.18 5.58 -11.08
N LYS A 95 -3.09 5.98 -12.35
CA LYS A 95 -3.57 5.18 -13.48
C LYS A 95 -2.39 4.45 -14.09
N ILE A 96 -2.56 3.17 -14.45
CA ILE A 96 -1.55 2.47 -15.25
C ILE A 96 -1.30 3.27 -16.53
N SER A 97 -0.04 3.35 -16.94
CA SER A 97 0.37 3.86 -18.23
C SER A 97 1.35 2.92 -18.91
N GLY A 98 1.69 3.21 -20.17
CA GLY A 98 2.65 2.42 -20.94
C GLY A 98 2.03 1.18 -21.58
N GLU A 99 2.87 0.38 -22.23
CA GLU A 99 2.43 -0.81 -22.98
C GLU A 99 2.21 -2.04 -22.07
N LYS A 100 2.89 -2.10 -20.93
CA LYS A 100 2.77 -3.21 -19.98
C LYS A 100 1.53 -2.99 -19.11
N THR A 101 0.61 -3.97 -19.16
CA THR A 101 -0.66 -3.90 -18.43
C THR A 101 -0.76 -4.86 -17.25
N GLU A 102 0.19 -5.77 -17.09
CA GLU A 102 0.20 -6.77 -16.02
C GLU A 102 1.46 -6.62 -15.16
N PRO A 103 1.34 -6.73 -13.82
CA PRO A 103 2.47 -6.62 -12.93
C PRO A 103 3.39 -7.85 -13.05
N GLU A 104 4.69 -7.60 -13.01
CA GLU A 104 5.72 -8.65 -12.89
C GLU A 104 6.21 -8.74 -11.45
N LEU A 105 6.68 -9.92 -11.04
CA LEU A 105 7.28 -10.12 -9.73
C LEU A 105 8.77 -9.77 -9.78
N LEU A 106 9.11 -8.48 -9.66
CA LEU A 106 10.50 -8.01 -9.78
C LEU A 106 11.33 -8.21 -8.50
N GLU A 107 10.67 -8.26 -7.34
CA GLU A 107 11.29 -8.50 -6.03
C GLU A 107 10.74 -9.78 -5.35
N PRO A 108 11.06 -10.98 -5.87
CA PRO A 108 10.49 -12.25 -5.41
C PRO A 108 10.86 -12.65 -3.97
N GLU A 109 11.83 -11.97 -3.37
CA GLU A 109 12.21 -12.09 -1.96
C GLU A 109 11.33 -11.26 -1.02
N LYS A 110 10.68 -10.20 -1.53
CA LYS A 110 9.82 -9.28 -0.75
C LYS A 110 8.32 -9.43 -1.07
N CYS A 111 7.98 -9.99 -2.22
CA CYS A 111 6.60 -10.23 -2.63
C CYS A 111 6.46 -11.66 -3.13
N GLU A 112 5.32 -12.29 -2.86
CA GLU A 112 5.00 -13.64 -3.37
C GLU A 112 4.25 -13.57 -4.71
N LYS A 113 3.33 -12.61 -4.84
CA LYS A 113 2.51 -12.41 -6.05
C LYS A 113 1.76 -11.08 -6.00
N TRP A 114 1.44 -10.58 -7.18
CA TRP A 114 0.54 -9.46 -7.42
C TRP A 114 -0.81 -9.96 -7.95
N VAL A 115 -1.90 -9.35 -7.51
CA VAL A 115 -3.26 -9.63 -8.02
C VAL A 115 -4.03 -8.33 -8.20
N TRP A 116 -4.92 -8.30 -9.20
CA TRP A 116 -5.90 -7.24 -9.36
C TRP A 116 -7.11 -7.52 -8.46
N ILE A 117 -7.52 -6.53 -7.67
CA ILE A 117 -8.75 -6.59 -6.87
C ILE A 117 -9.56 -5.30 -7.03
N SER A 118 -10.85 -5.40 -6.77
CA SER A 118 -11.75 -4.27 -6.62
C SER A 118 -11.70 -3.67 -5.22
N TRP A 119 -12.21 -2.44 -5.09
CA TRP A 119 -12.38 -1.79 -3.78
C TRP A 119 -13.35 -2.55 -2.86
N GLU A 120 -14.40 -3.16 -3.44
CA GLU A 120 -15.37 -3.97 -2.71
C GLU A 120 -14.73 -5.23 -2.12
N GLU A 121 -13.90 -5.93 -2.90
CA GLU A 121 -13.15 -7.09 -2.41
C GLU A 121 -12.22 -6.71 -1.25
N LEU A 122 -11.48 -5.61 -1.39
CA LEU A 122 -10.60 -5.13 -0.31
C LEU A 122 -11.39 -4.78 0.96
N GLY A 123 -12.55 -4.12 0.80
CA GLY A 123 -13.44 -3.80 1.91
C GLY A 123 -13.94 -5.05 2.63
N GLY A 124 -14.35 -6.07 1.87
CA GLY A 124 -14.73 -7.37 2.43
C GLY A 124 -13.58 -8.06 3.18
N TRP A 125 -12.33 -7.93 2.72
CA TRP A 125 -11.17 -8.45 3.45
C TRP A 125 -10.94 -7.69 4.76
N ALA A 126 -11.06 -6.36 4.73
CA ALA A 126 -10.90 -5.51 5.93
C ALA A 126 -11.95 -5.81 7.01
N GLU A 127 -13.22 -6.01 6.61
CA GLU A 127 -14.29 -6.41 7.52
C GLU A 127 -14.01 -7.77 8.18
N LYS A 128 -13.60 -8.77 7.39
CA LYS A 128 -13.27 -10.09 7.91
C LYS A 128 -12.07 -10.08 8.85
N CYS A 129 -11.02 -9.32 8.51
CA CYS A 129 -9.87 -9.10 9.39
C CYS A 129 -10.30 -8.47 10.72
N SER A 130 -11.14 -7.43 10.66
CA SER A 130 -11.63 -6.73 11.86
C SER A 130 -12.53 -7.61 12.72
N ALA A 131 -13.24 -8.56 12.11
CA ALA A 131 -14.05 -9.57 12.79
C ALA A 131 -13.23 -10.77 13.33
N GLY A 132 -11.92 -10.82 13.11
CA GLY A 132 -11.05 -11.91 13.58
C GLY A 132 -11.28 -13.25 12.88
N GLN A 133 -11.81 -13.25 11.65
CA GLN A 133 -12.03 -14.48 10.88
C GLN A 133 -10.68 -15.07 10.44
N SER A 134 -10.44 -16.35 10.75
CA SER A 134 -9.14 -17.00 10.56
C SER A 134 -8.78 -17.28 9.10
N ASP A 135 -9.76 -17.31 8.21
CA ASP A 135 -9.62 -17.50 6.77
C ASP A 135 -9.51 -16.17 5.99
N ALA A 136 -9.57 -15.03 6.67
CA ALA A 136 -9.46 -13.72 6.05
C ALA A 136 -8.04 -13.49 5.47
N PRO A 137 -7.92 -12.96 4.24
CA PRO A 137 -6.66 -12.44 3.74
C PRO A 137 -6.15 -11.34 4.67
N LYS A 138 -5.01 -11.55 5.32
CA LYS A 138 -4.46 -10.59 6.29
C LYS A 138 -4.05 -9.31 5.56
N LEU A 139 -4.65 -8.18 5.90
CA LEU A 139 -4.23 -6.89 5.35
C LEU A 139 -3.07 -6.31 6.14
N PHE A 140 -2.17 -5.60 5.45
CA PHE A 140 -1.14 -4.81 6.10
C PHE A 140 -1.82 -3.66 6.87
N LEU A 141 -1.33 -3.37 8.09
CA LEU A 141 -1.99 -2.45 9.02
C LEU A 141 -2.45 -1.11 8.42
N PRO A 142 -1.66 -0.43 7.55
CA PRO A 142 -2.10 0.82 6.94
C PRO A 142 -3.41 0.70 6.15
N LEU A 143 -3.69 -0.44 5.52
CA LEU A 143 -4.95 -0.67 4.81
C LEU A 143 -6.11 -0.89 5.79
N LEU A 144 -5.90 -1.58 6.91
CA LEU A 144 -6.92 -1.70 7.97
C LEU A 144 -7.26 -0.32 8.55
N ASP A 145 -6.23 0.46 8.88
CA ASP A 145 -6.37 1.82 9.39
C ASP A 145 -7.03 2.76 8.38
N LEU A 146 -6.87 2.51 7.07
CA LEU A 146 -7.56 3.27 6.02
C LEU A 146 -9.07 3.09 6.13
N PHE A 147 -9.58 1.86 6.20
CA PHE A 147 -11.02 1.62 6.36
C PHE A 147 -11.55 2.13 7.71
N ALA A 148 -10.79 1.96 8.79
CA ALA A 148 -11.18 2.40 10.12
C ALA A 148 -11.23 3.94 10.25
N HIS A 149 -10.22 4.65 9.73
CA HIS A 149 -10.06 6.08 9.94
C HIS A 149 -10.59 6.96 8.81
N ARG A 150 -10.89 6.37 7.63
CA ARG A 150 -11.41 7.08 6.45
C ARG A 150 -12.66 6.38 5.90
N PRO A 151 -13.71 6.17 6.73
CA PRO A 151 -14.92 5.51 6.28
C PRO A 151 -15.58 6.29 5.12
N GLY A 152 -16.07 5.56 4.11
CA GLY A 152 -16.73 6.13 2.94
C GLY A 152 -15.81 6.67 1.85
N LEU A 153 -14.49 6.64 2.06
CA LEU A 153 -13.51 6.99 1.03
C LEU A 153 -13.34 5.81 0.04
N SER A 154 -13.10 6.10 -1.23
CA SER A 154 -12.78 5.08 -2.25
C SER A 154 -11.82 5.65 -3.29
N PRO A 155 -10.74 4.93 -3.65
CA PRO A 155 -9.75 5.38 -4.62
C PRO A 155 -10.26 5.28 -6.07
N VAL A 156 -11.42 4.65 -6.29
CA VAL A 156 -12.00 4.40 -7.61
C VAL A 156 -12.99 5.50 -8.02
N GLN A 157 -13.24 6.49 -7.16
CA GLN A 157 -14.17 7.58 -7.47
C GLN A 157 -13.54 8.57 -8.48
N ASN A 158 -14.22 8.76 -9.61
CA ASN A 158 -13.82 9.63 -10.74
C ASN A 158 -12.66 9.10 -11.61
N LEU A 159 -12.69 7.82 -12.00
CA LEU A 159 -11.93 7.37 -13.18
C LEU A 159 -12.38 8.08 -14.46
#